data_AF-A0A5D2GJU8-F1
#
_entry.id   AF-A0A5D2GJU8-F1
#
_cell.length_a   1.000
_cell.length_b   1.000
_cell.length_c   1.000
_cell.angle_alpha   90.00
_cell.angle_beta   90.00
_cell.angle_gamma   90.00
#
_symmetry.space_group_name_H-M   'P 1'
#
loop_
_entity.id
_entity.type
_entity.pdbx_description
1 polymer ?
#
loop_
_entity_poly.entity_id
_entity_poly.type
_entity_poly.pdbx_seq_one_letter_code
_entity_poly.pdbx_strand_id
1 'polypeptide(L)'
;MCSYLLIGFWFTRPAAANACQKAFVTNRIGDFGLLLGILGFYWTTGSFEFQELFEIFNNLIYNNEVYFLFVTLCASLLFSGLIV
;
A
#
# COMPACT_ATOMS: atom_id res chain seq x y z
N MET A 1 -13.27 0.19 7.99
CA MET A 1 -13.92 -0.74 8.94
C MET A 1 -15.45 -0.69 8.94
N CYS A 2 -16.12 0.47 8.83
CA CYS A 2 -17.59 0.54 8.82
C CYS A 2 -18.27 -0.26 7.69
N SER A 3 -17.65 -0.38 6.52
CA SER A 3 -18.17 -1.14 5.38
C SER A 3 -18.29 -2.66 5.66
N TYR A 4 -17.44 -3.20 6.55
CA TYR A 4 -17.42 -4.63 6.92
C TYR A 4 -18.63 -5.03 7.77
N LEU A 5 -19.04 -4.14 8.69
CA LEU A 5 -20.21 -4.35 9.56
C LEU A 5 -21.53 -4.31 8.78
N LEU A 6 -21.62 -3.52 7.71
CA LEU A 6 -22.82 -3.47 6.85
C LEU A 6 -22.96 -4.70 5.94
N ILE A 7 -21.85 -5.22 5.40
CA ILE A 7 -21.87 -6.44 4.55
C ILE A 7 -22.10 -7.69 5.42
N GLY A 8 -21.59 -7.68 6.66
CA GLY A 8 -21.80 -8.74 7.64
C GLY A 8 -23.25 -8.86 8.14
N PHE A 9 -24.14 -7.89 7.95
CA PHE A 9 -25.50 -7.90 8.54
C PHE A 9 -26.38 -9.11 8.15
N TRP A 10 -26.06 -9.81 7.06
CA TRP A 10 -26.71 -11.05 6.60
C TRP A 10 -25.78 -12.28 6.68
N PHE A 11 -25.16 -12.51 7.85
CA PHE A 11 -24.30 -13.68 8.11
C PHE A 11 -25.00 -15.04 7.98
N THR A 12 -26.33 -15.10 7.87
CA THR A 12 -27.12 -16.33 7.68
C THR A 12 -27.01 -16.95 6.29
N ARG A 13 -26.50 -16.23 5.27
CA ARG A 13 -26.24 -16.80 3.93
C ARG A 13 -24.76 -17.16 3.77
N PRO A 14 -24.40 -18.44 3.48
CA PRO A 14 -23.00 -18.86 3.34
C PRO A 14 -22.27 -18.13 2.19
N ALA A 15 -23.00 -17.68 1.16
CA ALA A 15 -22.45 -16.87 0.08
C ALA A 15 -21.94 -15.49 0.54
N ALA A 16 -22.65 -14.85 1.49
CA ALA A 16 -22.27 -13.54 2.02
C ALA A 16 -21.08 -13.65 2.99
N ALA A 17 -21.03 -14.72 3.79
CA ALA A 17 -19.91 -15.00 4.69
C ALA A 17 -18.60 -15.24 3.92
N ASN A 18 -18.63 -16.03 2.84
CA ASN A 18 -17.45 -16.28 2.01
C ASN A 18 -16.96 -15.02 1.27
N ALA A 19 -17.88 -14.18 0.78
CA ALA A 19 -17.52 -12.92 0.14
C ALA A 19 -16.88 -11.93 1.13
N CYS A 20 -17.41 -11.87 2.36
CA CYS A 20 -16.87 -11.03 3.43
C CYS A 20 -15.47 -11.47 3.87
N GLN A 21 -15.23 -12.78 4.01
CA GLN A 21 -13.89 -13.32 4.29
C GLN A 21 -12.90 -13.02 3.16
N LYS A 22 -13.31 -13.17 1.90
CA LYS A 22 -12.46 -12.87 0.75
C LYS A 22 -12.09 -11.38 0.71
N ALA A 23 -13.08 -10.50 0.92
CA ALA A 23 -12.88 -9.05 0.98
C ALA A 23 -11.98 -8.61 2.16
N PHE A 24 -12.07 -9.30 3.31
CA PHE A 24 -11.20 -9.03 4.46
C PHE A 24 -9.74 -9.43 4.17
N VAL A 25 -9.54 -10.60 3.56
CA VAL A 25 -8.20 -11.09 3.22
C VAL A 25 -7.57 -10.19 2.16
N THR A 26 -8.34 -9.75 1.15
CA THR A 26 -7.86 -8.81 0.15
C THR A 26 -7.48 -7.48 0.80
N ASN A 27 -8.37 -6.83 1.56
CA ASN A 27 -8.03 -5.58 2.26
C ASN A 27 -6.77 -5.70 3.10
N ARG A 28 -6.62 -6.81 3.85
CA ARG A 28 -5.46 -7.00 4.72
C ARG A 28 -4.16 -7.14 3.93
N ILE A 29 -4.18 -7.81 2.79
CA ILE A 29 -3.02 -7.92 1.89
C ILE A 29 -2.69 -6.56 1.26
N GLY A 30 -3.71 -5.80 0.87
CA GLY A 30 -3.56 -4.43 0.37
C GLY A 30 -2.91 -3.51 1.40
N ASP A 31 -3.41 -3.53 2.64
CA ASP A 31 -2.86 -2.77 3.77
C ASP A 31 -1.37 -3.10 4.03
N PHE A 32 -0.97 -4.37 3.91
CA PHE A 32 0.44 -4.77 4.01
C PHE A 32 1.29 -4.22 2.87
N GLY A 33 0.80 -4.25 1.64
CA GLY A 33 1.49 -3.70 0.47
C GLY A 33 1.69 -2.19 0.58
N LEU A 34 0.64 -1.47 1.01
CA LEU A 34 0.70 -0.03 1.26
C LEU A 34 1.71 0.31 2.36
N LEU A 35 1.67 -0.42 3.48
CA LEU A 35 2.58 -0.19 4.61
C LEU A 35 4.04 -0.46 4.23
N LEU A 36 4.32 -1.52 3.48
CA LEU A 36 5.66 -1.82 2.97
C LEU A 36 6.16 -0.77 1.97
N GLY A 37 5.30 -0.30 1.06
CA GLY A 37 5.66 0.75 0.11
C GLY A 37 6.06 2.05 0.82
N ILE A 38 5.26 2.49 1.79
CA ILE A 38 5.54 3.69 2.59
C ILE A 38 6.83 3.52 3.42
N LEU A 39 7.05 2.35 4.03
CA LEU A 39 8.29 2.06 4.76
C LEU A 39 9.54 2.06 3.86
N GLY A 40 9.42 1.55 2.63
CA GLY A 40 10.51 1.58 1.66
C GLY A 40 10.90 3.00 1.24
N PHE A 41 9.90 3.87 1.05
CA PHE A 41 10.14 5.30 0.84
C PHE A 41 10.72 5.98 2.07
N TYR A 42 10.26 5.62 3.28
CA TYR A 42 10.84 6.15 4.50
C TYR A 42 12.31 5.73 4.67
N TRP A 43 12.68 4.50 4.32
CA TRP A 43 14.08 4.05 4.36
C TRP A 43 14.98 4.91 3.47
N THR A 44 14.50 5.26 2.28
CA THR A 44 15.29 6.03 1.30
C THR A 44 15.32 7.52 1.59
N THR A 45 14.27 8.05 2.22
CA THR A 45 14.05 9.50 2.30
C THR A 45 14.12 10.04 3.73
N GLY A 46 13.97 9.18 4.75
CA GLY A 46 14.03 9.53 6.17
C GLY A 46 12.86 10.37 6.69
N SER A 47 11.93 10.76 5.81
CA SER A 47 10.81 11.64 6.12
C SER A 47 9.50 11.15 5.51
N PHE A 48 8.38 11.56 6.12
CA PHE A 48 7.02 11.33 5.63
C PHE A 48 6.45 12.53 4.88
N GLU A 49 7.16 13.67 4.84
CA GLU A 49 6.76 14.87 4.12
C GLU A 49 6.90 14.66 2.60
N PHE A 50 5.80 14.79 1.86
CA PHE A 50 5.80 14.61 0.40
C PHE A 50 6.73 15.60 -0.33
N GLN A 51 6.93 16.80 0.24
CA GLN A 51 7.83 17.81 -0.33
C GLN A 51 9.29 17.39 -0.21
N GLU A 52 9.71 16.95 0.98
CA GLU A 52 11.07 16.45 1.22
C GLU A 52 11.35 15.19 0.39
N LEU A 53 10.32 14.34 0.20
CA LEU A 53 10.38 13.18 -0.66
C LEU A 53 10.75 13.56 -2.10
N PHE A 54 10.07 14.53 -2.68
CA PHE A 54 10.31 14.98 -4.05
C PHE A 54 11.69 15.64 -4.23
N GLU A 55 12.16 16.37 -3.21
CA GLU A 55 13.46 17.04 -3.24
C GLU A 55 14.62 16.03 -3.21
N ILE A 56 14.56 15.06 -2.31
CA ILE A 56 15.56 13.98 -2.20
C ILE A 56 15.53 13.11 -3.46
N PHE A 57 14.35 12.83 -4.01
CA PHE A 57 14.19 12.07 -5.24
C PHE A 57 14.87 12.76 -6.44
N ASN A 58 14.67 14.08 -6.60
CA ASN A 58 15.33 14.86 -7.65
C ASN A 58 16.85 14.90 -7.48
N ASN A 59 17.34 15.01 -6.24
CA ASN A 59 18.78 14.99 -5.95
C ASN A 59 19.41 13.62 -6.26
N LEU A 60 18.73 12.52 -5.92
CA LEU A 60 19.15 11.16 -6.25
C LEU A 60 19.20 10.92 -7.77
N ILE A 61 18.23 11.44 -8.52
CA ILE A 61 18.22 11.40 -9.99
C ILE A 61 19.41 12.15 -10.57
N TYR A 62 19.73 13.33 -10.04
CA TYR A 62 20.84 14.16 -10.51
C TYR A 62 22.20 13.49 -10.30
N ASN A 63 22.38 12.79 -9.18
CA ASN A 63 23.62 12.08 -8.86
C ASN A 63 23.73 10.71 -9.57
N ASN A 64 22.72 10.29 -10.33
CA ASN A 64 22.67 9.03 -11.08
C ASN A 64 22.81 7.76 -10.20
N GLU A 65 22.65 7.89 -8.88
CA GLU A 65 22.68 6.79 -7.90
C GLU A 65 21.28 6.33 -7.51
N VAL A 66 20.32 6.41 -8.43
CA VAL A 66 19.00 5.84 -8.19
C VAL A 66 19.06 4.34 -8.42
N TYR A 67 18.87 3.55 -7.36
CA TYR A 67 18.50 2.14 -7.50
C TYR A 67 17.08 2.06 -8.10
N PHE A 68 17.00 2.19 -9.43
CA PHE A 68 15.74 2.23 -10.19
C PHE A 68 14.84 1.04 -9.86
N LEU A 69 15.45 -0.12 -9.59
CA LEU A 69 14.78 -1.34 -9.13
C LEU A 69 14.14 -1.19 -7.75
N PHE A 70 14.80 -0.50 -6.81
CA PHE A 70 14.27 -0.30 -5.46
C PHE A 70 13.06 0.64 -5.46
N VAL A 71 13.15 1.74 -6.22
CA VAL A 71 12.04 2.69 -6.40
C VAL A 71 10.84 2.01 -7.06
N THR A 72 11.07 1.30 -8.17
CA THR A 72 9.98 0.64 -8.91
C THR A 72 9.32 -0.47 -8.07
N LEU A 73 10.08 -1.18 -7.24
CA LEU A 73 9.53 -2.10 -6.23
C LEU A 73 8.66 -1.36 -5.21
N CYS A 74 9.16 -0.27 -4.61
CA CYS A 74 8.36 0.51 -3.64
C CYS A 74 7.08 1.07 -4.26
N ALA A 75 7.15 1.57 -5.50
CA ALA A 75 5.99 2.07 -6.24
C ALA A 75 4.97 0.96 -6.54
N SER A 76 5.42 -0.22 -7.00
CA SER A 76 4.52 -1.35 -7.29
C SER A 76 3.85 -1.91 -6.03
N LEU A 77 4.54 -1.95 -4.91
CA LEU A 77 3.98 -2.30 -3.59
C LEU A 77 2.91 -1.30 -3.14
N LEU A 78 3.16 0.01 -3.33
CA LEU A 78 2.21 1.06 -2.98
C LEU A 78 0.94 0.97 -3.85
N PHE A 79 1.08 0.75 -5.16
CA PHE A 79 -0.07 0.54 -6.05
C PHE A 79 -0.82 -0.77 -5.79
N SER A 80 -0.12 -1.86 -5.46
CA SER A 80 -0.74 -3.11 -5.05
C SER A 80 -1.55 -2.96 -3.76
N GLY A 81 -1.21 -1.99 -2.91
CA GLY A 81 -2.00 -1.66 -1.72
C GLY A 81 -3.25 -0.83 -2.02
N LEU A 82 -3.26 -0.07 -3.11
CA LEU A 82 -4.38 0.80 -3.52
C LEU A 82 -5.43 0.08 -4.39
N ILE A 83 -5.02 -0.93 -5.16
CA ILE A 83 -5.87 -1.67 -6.10
C ILE A 83 -6.79 -2.70 -5.39
N VAL A 84 -6.46 -3.05 -4.15
CA VAL A 84 -7.10 -4.12 -3.38
C VAL A 84 -8.10 -3.56 -2.38
#